data_AF-A0A925YFG7-F1
#
_entry.id   AF-A0A925YFG7-F1
#
_cell.length_a   1.000
_cell.length_b   1.000
_cell.length_c   1.000
_cell.angle_alpha   90.00
_cell.angle_beta   90.00
_cell.angle_gamma   90.00
#
_symmetry.space_group_name_H-M   'P 1'
#
loop_
_entity.id
_entity.type
_entity.pdbx_description
1 polymer ?
#
loop_
_entity_poly.entity_id
_entity_poly.type
_entity_poly.pdbx_seq_one_letter_code
_entity_poly.pdbx_strand_id
1 'polypeptide(L)'
;MGLDLRDFLRERLIVHPRLVQQQLWTAAGDAVRMAAELPPLIPFGKGDYVGATWILDWDHRLPSQHAVLRLAAYYTVGRQSEGEAVIEQRRAAIASEDLFPEFDVSDFSGIPADETYEAELEVGQPPARLRLVSEWRRAIDAAAAERAVQIVRDSPSFQDMRTRTSFRPPGLGDLEAAEWSPPCESGHARWGIDVWYLLTYNGMVGEGRAFLVDDQEPLVVRERDFQFRAG
;
A
#
# COMPACT_ATOMS: atom_id res chain seq x y z
N MET A 1 23.43 -7.42 -2.64
CA MET A 1 22.06 -7.91 -2.90
C MET A 1 21.26 -7.57 -1.66
N GLY A 2 20.25 -6.71 -1.79
CA GLY A 2 19.35 -6.41 -0.67
C GLY A 2 18.47 -7.60 -0.33
N LEU A 3 17.84 -7.57 0.85
CA LEU A 3 16.88 -8.60 1.26
C LEU A 3 15.63 -8.56 0.36
N ASP A 4 15.18 -9.73 -0.10
CA ASP A 4 13.87 -9.88 -0.73
C ASP A 4 12.84 -10.16 0.36
N LEU A 5 11.93 -9.21 0.60
CA LEU A 5 10.92 -9.34 1.65
C LEU A 5 9.98 -10.54 1.45
N ARG A 6 9.92 -11.09 0.23
CA ARG A 6 9.14 -12.31 -0.07
C ARG A 6 9.76 -13.56 0.55
N ASP A 7 11.06 -13.54 0.87
CA ASP A 7 11.69 -14.64 1.61
C ASP A 7 11.12 -14.76 3.01
N PHE A 8 10.88 -13.63 3.70
CA PHE A 8 10.23 -13.62 5.02
C PHE A 8 8.80 -14.18 4.96
N LEU A 9 8.07 -13.93 3.86
CA LEU A 9 6.74 -14.52 3.67
C LEU A 9 6.81 -16.05 3.56
N ARG A 10 7.79 -16.57 2.81
CA ARG A 10 8.02 -18.01 2.64
C ARG A 10 8.41 -18.67 3.95
N GLU A 11 9.23 -18.00 4.75
CA GLU A 11 9.75 -18.52 6.01
C GLU A 11 8.71 -18.47 7.13
N ARG A 12 8.01 -17.33 7.27
CA ARG A 12 7.09 -17.11 8.39
C ARG A 12 5.97 -16.14 8.03
N LEU A 13 4.78 -16.70 7.83
CA LEU A 13 3.52 -15.96 7.81
C LEU A 13 2.80 -16.11 9.14
N ILE A 14 2.46 -14.98 9.76
CA ILE A 14 1.56 -14.95 10.91
C ILE A 14 0.13 -15.04 10.39
N VAL A 15 -0.67 -15.98 10.87
CA VAL A 15 -2.08 -16.11 10.48
C VAL A 15 -2.96 -15.79 11.66
N HIS A 16 -3.97 -14.94 11.44
CA HIS A 16 -4.93 -14.58 12.46
C HIS A 16 -5.75 -15.79 12.92
N PRO A 17 -5.99 -15.98 14.24
CA PRO A 17 -6.69 -17.16 14.76
C PRO A 17 -8.06 -17.40 14.13
N ARG A 18 -8.79 -16.33 13.78
CA ARG A 18 -10.11 -16.42 13.12
C ARG A 18 -10.07 -17.11 11.76
N LEU A 19 -9.01 -16.90 10.99
CA LEU A 19 -8.85 -17.56 9.69
C LEU A 19 -8.50 -19.03 9.88
N VAL A 20 -7.71 -19.35 10.92
CA VAL A 20 -7.36 -20.73 11.28
C VAL A 20 -8.59 -21.51 11.75
N GLN A 21 -9.40 -20.94 12.65
CA GLN A 21 -10.64 -21.55 13.15
C GLN A 21 -11.64 -21.86 12.03
N GLN A 22 -11.77 -20.95 11.07
CA GLN A 22 -12.64 -21.11 9.91
C GLN A 22 -12.04 -22.02 8.81
N GLN A 23 -10.83 -22.56 9.03
CA GLN A 23 -10.11 -23.42 8.08
C GLN A 23 -9.85 -22.73 6.72
N LEU A 24 -9.77 -21.40 6.72
CA LEU A 24 -9.58 -20.57 5.52
C LEU A 24 -8.11 -20.48 5.11
N TRP A 25 -7.19 -20.94 5.96
CA TRP A 25 -5.78 -21.01 5.66
C TRP A 25 -5.19 -22.31 6.20
N THR A 26 -4.86 -23.25 5.32
CA THR A 26 -4.59 -24.63 5.75
C THR A 26 -3.42 -25.31 5.04
N ALA A 27 -2.79 -24.75 3.99
CA ALA A 27 -1.74 -25.49 3.28
C ALA A 27 -0.31 -25.06 3.63
N ALA A 28 0.52 -26.08 3.93
CA ALA A 28 1.97 -26.01 3.80
C ALA A 28 2.33 -25.77 2.33
N GLY A 29 2.37 -24.51 1.91
CA GLY A 29 2.69 -24.10 0.53
C GLY A 29 1.98 -22.82 0.07
N ASP A 30 0.91 -22.39 0.74
CA ASP A 30 0.14 -21.20 0.32
C ASP A 30 0.99 -19.92 0.42
N ALA A 31 1.83 -19.80 1.45
CA ALA A 31 2.75 -18.68 1.60
C ALA A 31 3.82 -18.64 0.50
N VAL A 32 4.31 -19.81 0.05
CA VAL A 32 5.29 -19.91 -1.04
C VAL A 32 4.65 -19.50 -2.38
N ARG A 33 3.43 -19.98 -2.65
CA ARG A 33 2.66 -19.59 -3.83
C ARG A 33 2.38 -18.08 -3.82
N MET A 34 1.90 -17.54 -2.71
CA MET A 34 1.65 -16.11 -2.56
C MET A 34 2.92 -15.27 -2.76
N ALA A 35 4.05 -15.70 -2.17
CA ALA A 35 5.34 -15.04 -2.36
C ALA A 35 5.85 -15.08 -3.81
N ALA A 36 5.43 -16.05 -4.63
CA ALA A 36 5.78 -16.10 -6.04
C ALA A 36 4.97 -15.12 -6.89
N GLU A 37 3.71 -14.87 -6.51
CA GLU A 37 2.80 -13.94 -7.22
C GLU A 37 3.06 -12.47 -6.85
N LEU A 38 3.68 -12.21 -5.69
CA LEU A 38 3.98 -10.85 -5.27
C LEU A 38 5.14 -10.24 -6.08
N PRO A 39 4.99 -9.00 -6.56
CA PRO A 39 6.10 -8.28 -7.16
C PRO A 39 7.22 -8.04 -6.14
N PRO A 40 8.47 -7.87 -6.59
CA PRO A 40 9.56 -7.47 -5.71
C PRO A 40 9.23 -6.17 -4.96
N LEU A 41 9.52 -6.16 -3.65
CA LEU A 41 9.42 -4.96 -2.83
C LEU A 41 10.77 -4.24 -2.83
N ILE A 42 10.76 -2.97 -3.21
CA ILE A 42 11.96 -2.14 -3.30
C ILE A 42 11.90 -1.11 -2.18
N PRO A 43 12.95 -0.99 -1.35
CA PRO A 43 12.95 0.00 -0.28
C PRO A 43 12.85 1.42 -0.83
N PHE A 44 12.16 2.29 -0.10
CA PHE A 44 12.07 3.71 -0.41
C PHE A 44 13.40 4.43 -0.26
N GLY A 45 13.71 5.27 -1.25
CA GLY A 45 14.86 6.16 -1.23
C GLY A 45 16.19 5.42 -1.10
N LYS A 46 16.90 5.67 0.01
CA LYS A 46 18.19 5.02 0.34
C LYS A 46 18.06 4.00 1.48
N GLY A 47 16.83 3.59 1.80
CA GLY A 47 16.60 2.55 2.79
C GLY A 47 17.17 1.22 2.33
N ASP A 48 17.58 0.41 3.30
CA ASP A 48 17.92 -0.99 3.09
C ASP A 48 17.15 -1.80 4.11
N TYR A 49 16.35 -2.76 3.64
CA TYR A 49 15.61 -3.61 4.56
C TYR A 49 16.57 -4.44 5.40
N VAL A 50 16.25 -4.55 6.69
CA VAL A 50 16.91 -5.49 7.62
C VAL A 50 16.00 -6.65 8.01
N GLY A 51 14.69 -6.50 7.79
CA GLY A 51 13.70 -7.52 8.11
C GLY A 51 12.29 -7.14 7.68
N ALA A 52 11.39 -8.11 7.76
CA ALA A 52 9.97 -7.91 7.53
C ALA A 52 9.13 -8.89 8.37
N THR A 53 7.88 -8.52 8.62
CA THR A 53 6.87 -9.42 9.18
C THR A 53 5.62 -9.42 8.31
N TRP A 54 5.23 -10.60 7.87
CA TRP A 54 4.00 -10.83 7.12
C TRP A 54 2.91 -11.36 8.02
N ILE A 55 1.71 -10.80 7.87
CA ILE A 55 0.53 -11.14 8.64
C ILE A 55 -0.65 -11.32 7.70
N LEU A 56 -1.33 -12.45 7.77
CA LEU A 56 -2.62 -12.68 7.15
C LEU A 56 -3.70 -12.47 8.21
N ASP A 57 -4.37 -11.33 8.11
CA ASP A 57 -5.33 -10.83 9.07
C ASP A 57 -6.77 -11.05 8.60
N TRP A 58 -7.73 -10.99 9.53
CA TRP A 58 -9.12 -11.28 9.22
C TRP A 58 -9.93 -10.02 8.84
N ASP A 59 -11.08 -10.23 8.20
CA ASP A 59 -11.93 -9.18 7.65
C ASP A 59 -13.00 -8.65 8.62
N HIS A 60 -12.96 -9.07 9.89
CA HIS A 60 -13.99 -8.82 10.91
C HIS A 60 -15.40 -9.26 10.48
N ARG A 61 -15.51 -10.28 9.61
CA ARG A 61 -16.81 -10.86 9.19
C ARG A 61 -16.87 -12.34 9.49
N LEU A 62 -18.07 -12.83 9.77
CA LEU A 62 -18.36 -14.24 10.00
C LEU A 62 -19.52 -14.69 9.10
N PRO A 63 -19.32 -15.68 8.21
CA PRO A 63 -18.02 -16.24 7.82
C PRO A 63 -17.16 -15.21 7.07
N SER A 64 -15.83 -15.27 7.24
CA SER A 64 -14.89 -14.46 6.48
C SER A 64 -14.92 -14.89 5.01
N GLN A 65 -15.01 -13.91 4.13
CA GLN A 65 -14.91 -14.13 2.67
C GLN A 65 -13.58 -13.61 2.13
N HIS A 66 -12.96 -12.68 2.87
CA HIS A 66 -11.71 -12.05 2.52
C HIS A 66 -10.74 -12.16 3.69
N ALA A 67 -9.48 -11.87 3.40
CA ALA A 67 -8.44 -11.66 4.38
C ALA A 67 -7.63 -10.40 4.00
N VAL A 68 -6.95 -9.84 4.98
CA VAL A 68 -6.07 -8.68 4.80
C VAL A 68 -4.63 -9.15 4.96
N LEU A 69 -3.87 -9.19 3.87
CA LEU A 69 -2.43 -9.40 3.92
C LEU A 69 -1.75 -8.08 4.31
N ARG A 70 -1.04 -8.09 5.43
CA ARG A 70 -0.27 -6.97 5.94
C ARG A 70 1.22 -7.31 5.91
N LEU A 71 2.03 -6.33 5.55
CA LEU A 71 3.49 -6.37 5.63
C LEU A 71 3.96 -5.19 6.46
N ALA A 72 4.73 -5.48 7.50
CA ALA A 72 5.56 -4.51 8.21
C ALA A 72 7.02 -4.71 7.78
N ALA A 73 7.61 -3.75 7.09
CA ALA A 73 9.01 -3.78 6.65
C ALA A 73 9.87 -2.80 7.48
N TYR A 74 11.11 -3.21 7.74
CA TYR A 74 11.98 -2.52 8.68
C TYR A 74 13.34 -2.19 8.05
N TYR A 75 13.84 -1.00 8.34
CA TYR A 75 15.18 -0.50 7.99
C TYR A 75 16.17 -0.58 9.13
N THR A 76 15.70 -0.81 10.36
CA THR A 76 16.57 -0.97 11.53
C THR A 76 16.11 -2.10 12.43
N VAL A 77 17.08 -2.75 13.09
CA VAL A 77 16.79 -3.85 14.03
C VAL A 77 15.97 -3.34 15.23
N GLY A 78 16.19 -2.08 15.65
CA GLY A 78 15.40 -1.46 16.70
C GLY A 78 13.93 -1.33 16.32
N ARG A 79 13.64 -0.84 15.11
CA ARG A 79 12.26 -0.74 14.61
C ARG A 79 11.60 -2.11 14.45
N GLN A 80 12.36 -3.10 13.99
CA GLN A 80 11.88 -4.48 13.95
C GLN A 80 11.52 -5.01 15.35
N SER A 81 12.37 -4.79 16.36
CA SER A 81 12.10 -5.22 17.73
C SER A 81 10.87 -4.53 18.32
N GLU A 82 10.64 -3.25 18.01
CA GLU A 82 9.40 -2.53 18.38
C GLU A 82 8.17 -3.18 17.75
N GLY A 83 8.20 -3.44 16.44
CA GLY A 83 7.12 -4.09 15.71
C GLY A 83 6.80 -5.49 16.26
N GLU A 84 7.84 -6.31 16.50
CA GLU A 84 7.71 -7.64 17.09
C GLU A 84 7.10 -7.60 18.49
N ALA A 85 7.50 -6.65 19.34
CA ALA A 85 6.92 -6.49 20.67
C ALA A 85 5.41 -6.16 20.61
N VAL A 86 4.99 -5.28 19.70
CA VAL A 86 3.56 -4.94 19.50
C VAL A 86 2.78 -6.13 18.95
N ILE A 87 3.37 -6.92 18.05
CA ILE A 87 2.76 -8.15 17.53
C ILE A 87 2.50 -9.14 18.67
N GLU A 88 3.49 -9.38 19.54
CA GLU A 88 3.32 -10.32 20.65
C GLU A 88 2.28 -9.82 21.67
N GLN A 89 2.24 -8.51 21.95
CA GLN A 89 1.16 -7.91 22.73
C GLN A 89 -0.21 -8.14 22.08
N ARG A 90 -0.32 -7.96 20.76
CA ARG A 90 -1.57 -8.15 20.03
C ARG A 90 -2.02 -9.61 20.03
N ARG A 91 -1.09 -10.55 19.89
CA ARG A 91 -1.36 -12.00 20.02
C ARG A 91 -1.94 -12.33 21.39
N ALA A 92 -1.36 -11.79 22.46
CA ALA A 92 -1.86 -12.02 23.82
C ALA A 92 -3.27 -11.44 24.01
N ALA A 93 -3.53 -10.25 23.48
CA ALA A 93 -4.86 -9.63 23.50
C ALA A 93 -5.90 -10.49 22.76
N ILE A 94 -5.61 -10.86 21.50
CA ILE A 94 -6.49 -11.71 20.68
C ILE A 94 -6.79 -13.02 21.40
N ALA A 95 -5.76 -13.69 21.95
CA ALA A 95 -5.95 -14.94 22.68
C ALA A 95 -6.84 -14.80 23.93
N SER A 96 -6.85 -13.61 24.57
CA SER A 96 -7.73 -13.34 25.71
C SER A 96 -9.17 -12.99 25.31
N GLU A 97 -9.37 -12.46 24.09
CA GLU A 97 -10.67 -12.05 23.54
C GLU A 97 -11.38 -13.21 22.80
N ASP A 98 -10.61 -14.15 22.24
CA ASP A 98 -11.06 -15.29 21.45
C ASP A 98 -11.68 -16.41 22.32
N LEU A 99 -12.65 -16.03 23.16
CA LEU A 99 -13.40 -16.93 24.04
C LEU A 99 -14.58 -17.58 23.34
N PHE A 100 -15.18 -16.88 22.37
CA PHE A 100 -16.35 -17.34 21.64
C PHE A 100 -16.19 -17.07 20.14
N PRO A 101 -16.40 -18.10 19.29
CA PRO A 101 -16.22 -18.00 17.85
C PRO A 101 -16.99 -16.86 17.16
N GLU A 102 -18.13 -16.46 17.71
CA GLU A 102 -19.07 -15.49 17.13
C GLU A 102 -18.75 -14.01 17.39
N PHE A 103 -17.83 -13.69 18.30
CA PHE A 103 -17.54 -12.31 18.67
C PHE A 103 -16.36 -11.72 17.93
N ASP A 104 -16.42 -10.39 17.78
CA ASP A 104 -15.32 -9.63 17.24
C ASP A 104 -14.10 -9.70 18.16
N VAL A 105 -12.90 -9.72 17.58
CA VAL A 105 -11.61 -9.74 18.27
C VAL A 105 -10.66 -8.77 17.58
N SER A 106 -9.66 -8.29 18.32
CA SER A 106 -8.66 -7.37 17.80
C SER A 106 -7.95 -7.91 16.56
N ASP A 107 -7.48 -7.01 15.69
CA ASP A 107 -6.67 -7.34 14.52
C ASP A 107 -5.20 -6.90 14.71
N PHE A 108 -4.38 -7.13 13.69
CA PHE A 108 -2.98 -6.69 13.63
C PHE A 108 -2.81 -5.36 12.89
N SER A 109 -3.81 -4.49 12.87
CA SER A 109 -3.64 -3.13 12.31
C SER A 109 -2.68 -2.29 13.16
N GLY A 110 -1.97 -1.38 12.48
CA GLY A 110 -1.12 -0.37 13.12
C GLY A 110 0.17 -0.91 13.74
N ILE A 111 0.72 -2.02 13.25
CA ILE A 111 2.07 -2.46 13.66
C ILE A 111 3.09 -1.39 13.28
N PRO A 112 3.92 -0.91 14.22
CA PRO A 112 4.97 0.05 13.91
C PRO A 112 5.97 -0.55 12.93
N ALA A 113 6.15 0.10 11.77
CA ALA A 113 7.10 -0.29 10.75
C ALA A 113 7.73 0.96 10.13
N ASP A 114 8.77 0.79 9.31
CA ASP A 114 9.25 1.84 8.43
C ASP A 114 8.37 1.91 7.18
N GLU A 115 8.04 0.76 6.60
CA GLU A 115 7.04 0.65 5.53
C GLU A 115 5.94 -0.33 5.90
N THR A 116 4.68 0.09 5.71
CA THR A 116 3.52 -0.78 5.92
C THR A 116 2.80 -0.95 4.60
N TYR A 117 2.56 -2.19 4.21
CA TYR A 117 1.77 -2.51 3.03
C TYR A 117 0.56 -3.38 3.35
N GLU A 118 -0.51 -3.18 2.59
CA GLU A 118 -1.76 -3.91 2.76
C GLU A 118 -2.33 -4.37 1.42
N ALA A 119 -2.93 -5.56 1.42
CA ALA A 119 -3.73 -6.06 0.33
C ALA A 119 -4.94 -6.82 0.85
N GLU A 120 -6.10 -6.56 0.26
CA GLU A 120 -7.26 -7.43 0.42
C GLU A 120 -7.14 -8.60 -0.56
N LEU A 121 -7.45 -9.81 -0.09
CA LEU A 121 -7.49 -11.00 -0.92
C LEU A 121 -8.72 -11.84 -0.62
N GLU A 122 -9.27 -12.43 -1.67
CA GLU A 122 -10.21 -13.53 -1.53
C GLU A 122 -9.47 -14.75 -0.99
N VAL A 123 -10.10 -15.45 -0.04
CA VAL A 123 -9.49 -16.62 0.60
C VAL A 123 -9.05 -17.64 -0.46
N GLY A 124 -7.75 -17.99 -0.43
CA GLY A 124 -7.14 -18.96 -1.34
C GLY A 124 -6.57 -18.37 -2.64
N GLN A 125 -6.83 -17.10 -2.93
CA GLN A 125 -6.29 -16.38 -4.08
C GLN A 125 -5.13 -15.45 -3.68
N PRO A 126 -4.15 -15.20 -4.58
CA PRO A 126 -3.17 -14.15 -4.35
C PRO A 126 -3.84 -12.76 -4.34
N PRO A 127 -3.28 -11.78 -3.61
CA PRO A 127 -3.81 -10.42 -3.63
C PRO A 127 -3.68 -9.79 -5.01
N ALA A 128 -4.72 -9.05 -5.44
CA ALA A 128 -4.69 -8.34 -6.72
C ALA A 128 -3.68 -7.18 -6.74
N ARG A 129 -3.48 -6.52 -5.59
CA ARG A 129 -2.57 -5.37 -5.48
C ARG A 129 -2.14 -5.16 -4.02
N LEU A 130 -0.84 -4.99 -3.83
CA LEU A 130 -0.24 -4.60 -2.55
C LEU A 130 -0.02 -3.09 -2.53
N ARG A 131 -0.62 -2.40 -1.55
CA ARG A 131 -0.63 -0.93 -1.45
C ARG A 131 0.20 -0.48 -0.27
N LEU A 132 0.94 0.62 -0.43
CA LEU A 132 1.62 1.26 0.71
C LEU A 132 0.60 2.03 1.55
N VAL A 133 0.55 1.77 2.85
CA VAL A 133 -0.33 2.49 3.80
C VAL A 133 0.45 3.26 4.87
N SER A 134 1.77 3.34 4.74
CA SER A 134 2.62 4.16 5.61
C SER A 134 2.14 5.60 5.70
N GLU A 135 2.18 6.17 6.91
CA GLU A 135 1.77 7.56 7.17
C GLU A 135 2.54 8.57 6.31
N TRP A 136 3.82 8.29 6.04
CA TRP A 136 4.68 9.16 5.24
C TRP A 136 4.47 9.03 3.73
N ARG A 137 3.52 8.20 3.24
CA ARG A 137 3.18 8.11 1.81
C ARG A 137 2.93 9.48 1.16
N ARG A 138 2.41 10.45 1.94
CA ARG A 138 2.14 11.83 1.51
C ARG A 138 3.24 12.84 1.90
N ALA A 139 4.29 12.39 2.59
CA ALA A 139 5.42 13.22 2.98
C ALA A 139 6.40 13.34 1.80
N ILE A 140 6.03 14.16 0.81
CA ILE A 140 6.88 14.48 -0.35
C ILE A 140 7.61 15.78 -0.01
N ASP A 141 8.94 15.79 -0.16
CA ASP A 141 9.69 17.03 0.02
C ASP A 141 9.36 18.05 -1.07
N ALA A 142 9.38 19.34 -0.72
CA ALA A 142 8.95 20.41 -1.62
C ALA A 142 9.70 20.41 -2.95
N ALA A 143 11.01 20.12 -2.93
CA ALA A 143 11.81 20.10 -4.15
C ALA A 143 11.41 18.92 -5.07
N ALA A 144 11.15 17.74 -4.52
CA ALA A 144 10.64 16.61 -5.30
C ALA A 144 9.23 16.87 -5.85
N ALA A 145 8.35 17.46 -5.04
CA ALA A 145 7.00 17.84 -5.46
C ALA A 145 7.04 18.83 -6.64
N GLU A 146 7.84 19.89 -6.53
CA GLU A 146 8.02 20.89 -7.60
C GLU A 146 8.55 20.27 -8.89
N ARG A 147 9.58 19.39 -8.79
CA ARG A 147 10.12 18.67 -9.95
C ARG A 147 9.06 17.79 -10.61
N ALA A 148 8.33 16.99 -9.83
CA ALA A 148 7.31 16.10 -10.37
C ALA A 148 6.18 16.86 -11.07
N VAL A 149 5.70 17.95 -10.46
CA VAL A 149 4.71 18.84 -11.07
C VAL A 149 5.23 19.45 -12.37
N GLN A 150 6.48 19.87 -12.41
CA GLN A 150 7.07 20.45 -13.62
C GLN A 150 7.18 19.42 -14.75
N ILE A 151 7.59 18.18 -14.44
CA ILE A 151 7.63 17.08 -15.42
C ILE A 151 6.25 16.85 -16.05
N VAL A 152 5.19 16.82 -15.24
CA VAL A 152 3.82 16.67 -15.76
C VAL A 152 3.40 17.88 -16.56
N ARG A 153 3.72 19.09 -16.08
CA ARG A 153 3.36 20.32 -16.78
C ARG A 153 3.95 20.38 -18.19
N ASP A 154 5.16 19.87 -18.36
CA ASP A 154 5.86 19.82 -19.65
C ASP A 154 5.48 18.61 -20.50
N SER A 155 4.67 17.69 -19.99
CA SER A 155 4.30 16.47 -20.70
C SER A 155 3.31 16.77 -21.85
N PRO A 156 3.45 16.12 -23.02
CA PRO A 156 2.53 16.29 -24.13
C PRO A 156 1.07 15.95 -23.75
N SER A 157 0.87 14.91 -22.95
CA SER A 157 -0.46 14.46 -22.54
C SER A 157 -1.17 15.46 -21.64
N PHE A 158 -0.46 16.12 -20.72
CA PHE A 158 -1.03 17.18 -19.91
C PHE A 158 -1.38 18.41 -20.75
N GLN A 159 -0.51 18.81 -21.68
CA GLN A 159 -0.79 19.93 -22.58
C GLN A 159 -2.01 19.66 -23.47
N ASP A 160 -2.12 18.46 -24.03
CA ASP A 160 -3.28 18.03 -24.80
C ASP A 160 -4.56 18.01 -23.96
N MET A 161 -4.50 17.48 -22.74
CA MET A 161 -5.65 17.48 -21.83
C MET A 161 -6.10 18.92 -21.52
N ARG A 162 -5.17 19.80 -21.18
CA ARG A 162 -5.46 21.19 -20.82
C ARG A 162 -6.09 21.96 -21.98
N THR A 163 -5.71 21.68 -23.22
CA THR A 163 -6.32 22.32 -24.40
C THR A 163 -7.71 21.78 -24.73
N ARG A 164 -7.98 20.50 -24.43
CA ARG A 164 -9.29 19.86 -24.65
C ARG A 164 -10.31 20.17 -23.55
N THR A 165 -9.86 20.46 -22.34
CA THR A 165 -10.75 20.86 -21.24
C THR A 165 -11.25 22.28 -21.46
N SER A 166 -12.45 22.41 -22.05
CA SER A 166 -13.07 23.70 -22.38
C SER A 166 -13.51 24.51 -21.16
N PHE A 167 -13.86 23.84 -20.06
CA PHE A 167 -14.23 24.46 -18.80
C PHE A 167 -13.77 23.61 -17.63
N ARG A 168 -13.10 24.25 -16.67
CA ARG A 168 -12.68 23.67 -15.39
C ARG A 168 -13.20 24.58 -14.27
N PRO A 169 -13.99 24.06 -13.32
CA PRO A 169 -14.50 24.86 -12.21
C PRO A 169 -13.38 25.61 -11.48
N PRO A 170 -13.59 26.90 -11.11
CA PRO A 170 -12.60 27.64 -10.33
C PRO A 170 -12.43 27.03 -8.94
N GLY A 171 -11.24 27.18 -8.35
CA GLY A 171 -10.96 26.72 -6.98
C GLY A 171 -10.47 25.27 -6.84
N LEU A 172 -10.28 24.53 -7.93
CA LEU A 172 -9.78 23.15 -7.93
C LEU A 172 -8.25 23.01 -7.76
N GLY A 173 -7.53 24.10 -7.47
CA GLY A 173 -6.06 24.09 -7.44
C GLY A 173 -5.43 23.87 -8.83
N ASP A 174 -4.12 23.63 -8.88
CA ASP A 174 -3.41 23.19 -10.09
C ASP A 174 -2.94 21.73 -9.90
N LEU A 175 -1.97 21.26 -10.68
CA LEU A 175 -1.24 20.02 -10.43
C LEU A 175 -0.70 19.95 -9.00
N GLU A 176 -0.93 18.82 -8.34
CA GLU A 176 -0.50 18.56 -6.96
C GLU A 176 0.25 17.22 -6.89
N ALA A 177 1.47 17.22 -6.33
CA ALA A 177 2.15 15.98 -5.99
C ALA A 177 1.48 15.37 -4.76
N ALA A 178 0.68 14.31 -4.94
CA ALA A 178 -0.25 13.83 -3.93
C ALA A 178 0.36 12.74 -3.03
N GLU A 179 1.08 11.78 -3.63
CA GLU A 179 1.60 10.64 -2.91
C GLU A 179 2.77 9.94 -3.62
N TRP A 180 3.62 9.30 -2.82
CA TRP A 180 4.57 8.30 -3.30
C TRP A 180 3.84 7.01 -3.70
N SER A 181 4.29 6.40 -4.80
CA SER A 181 3.77 5.15 -5.34
C SER A 181 4.91 4.13 -5.45
N PRO A 182 4.88 3.03 -4.67
CA PRO A 182 5.93 2.02 -4.74
C PRO A 182 5.83 1.20 -6.05
N PRO A 183 6.92 0.53 -6.45
CA PRO A 183 6.94 -0.38 -7.60
C PRO A 183 5.84 -1.45 -7.56
N CYS A 184 5.64 -2.07 -6.40
CA CYS A 184 4.65 -3.14 -6.22
C CYS A 184 3.20 -2.66 -6.45
N GLU A 185 2.94 -1.39 -6.19
CA GLU A 185 1.62 -0.78 -6.35
C GLU A 185 1.45 -0.17 -7.74
N SER A 186 2.52 0.39 -8.30
CA SER A 186 2.50 1.13 -9.56
C SER A 186 2.71 0.24 -10.80
N GLY A 187 3.35 -0.92 -10.64
CA GLY A 187 3.83 -1.73 -11.76
C GLY A 187 5.01 -1.09 -12.50
N HIS A 188 5.51 0.06 -12.04
CA HIS A 188 6.73 0.67 -12.52
C HIS A 188 7.94 0.04 -11.81
N ALA A 189 9.12 0.09 -12.43
CA ALA A 189 10.33 -0.52 -11.87
C ALA A 189 10.90 0.25 -10.66
N ARG A 190 10.47 1.49 -10.45
CA ARG A 190 10.99 2.41 -9.42
C ARG A 190 9.84 3.08 -8.68
N TRP A 191 10.19 3.64 -7.52
CA TRP A 191 9.29 4.55 -6.82
C TRP A 191 8.98 5.74 -7.71
N GLY A 192 7.72 6.14 -7.73
CA GLY A 192 7.25 7.31 -8.45
C GLY A 192 6.40 8.21 -7.59
N ILE A 193 6.12 9.41 -8.09
CA ILE A 193 5.21 10.37 -7.46
C ILE A 193 3.95 10.44 -8.30
N ASP A 194 2.80 10.19 -7.69
CA ASP A 194 1.51 10.45 -8.32
C ASP A 194 1.20 11.94 -8.21
N VAL A 195 1.15 12.60 -9.37
CA VAL A 195 0.74 14.01 -9.50
C VAL A 195 -0.70 14.06 -10.00
N TRP A 196 -1.56 14.72 -9.24
CA TRP A 196 -3.00 14.76 -9.49
C TRP A 196 -3.39 16.08 -10.15
N TYR A 197 -4.34 15.99 -11.08
CA TYR A 197 -5.01 17.12 -11.69
C TYR A 197 -6.52 16.94 -11.59
N LEU A 198 -7.16 17.67 -10.67
CA LEU A 198 -8.61 17.64 -10.50
C LEU A 198 -9.31 18.29 -11.67
N LEU A 199 -10.30 17.61 -12.25
CA LEU A 199 -11.12 18.12 -13.35
C LEU A 199 -12.49 18.59 -12.86
N THR A 200 -13.09 17.86 -11.91
CA THR A 200 -14.37 18.20 -11.30
C THR A 200 -14.33 17.93 -9.80
N TYR A 201 -15.08 18.70 -9.03
CA TYR A 201 -15.37 18.42 -7.63
C TYR A 201 -16.72 19.04 -7.28
N ASN A 202 -17.64 18.24 -6.73
CA ASN A 202 -18.98 18.70 -6.37
C ASN A 202 -19.19 18.87 -4.85
N GLY A 203 -18.11 18.85 -4.06
CA GLY A 203 -18.17 18.89 -2.60
C GLY A 203 -18.26 17.51 -1.93
N MET A 204 -18.59 16.45 -2.68
CA MET A 204 -18.64 15.07 -2.19
C MET A 204 -17.77 14.12 -3.00
N VAL A 205 -17.67 14.35 -4.31
CA VAL A 205 -16.97 13.49 -5.26
C VAL A 205 -16.08 14.37 -6.11
N GLY A 206 -14.81 13.98 -6.19
CA GLY A 206 -13.84 14.61 -7.08
C GLY A 206 -13.35 13.63 -8.12
N GLU A 207 -13.16 14.12 -9.34
CA GLU A 207 -12.65 13.35 -10.47
C GLU A 207 -11.47 14.09 -11.09
N GLY A 208 -10.50 13.34 -11.57
CA GLY A 208 -9.30 13.92 -12.14
C GLY A 208 -8.43 12.92 -12.88
N ARG A 209 -7.26 13.41 -13.28
CA ARG A 209 -6.22 12.65 -13.94
C ARG A 209 -5.01 12.57 -13.03
N ALA A 210 -4.50 11.37 -12.78
CA ALA A 210 -3.26 11.13 -12.07
C ALA A 210 -2.16 10.75 -13.06
N PHE A 211 -1.00 11.36 -12.88
CA PHE A 211 0.22 11.13 -13.66
C PHE A 211 1.27 10.54 -12.72
N LEU A 212 1.67 9.31 -12.99
CA LEU A 212 2.79 8.70 -12.27
C LEU A 212 4.09 9.21 -12.90
N VAL A 213 4.90 9.87 -12.10
CA VAL A 213 6.19 10.46 -12.50
C VAL A 213 7.33 9.61 -11.96
N ASP A 214 8.27 9.26 -12.84
CA ASP A 214 9.62 8.85 -12.45
C ASP A 214 10.48 10.11 -12.37
N ASP A 215 11.10 10.37 -11.22
CA ASP A 215 11.92 11.57 -11.00
C ASP A 215 13.39 11.36 -11.40
N GLN A 216 13.83 10.10 -11.55
CA GLN A 216 15.17 9.73 -11.98
C GLN A 216 15.27 9.72 -13.50
N GLU A 217 14.22 9.25 -14.17
CA GLU A 217 14.00 9.42 -15.60
C GLU A 217 12.84 10.40 -15.78
N PRO A 218 13.09 11.71 -15.95
CA PRO A 218 12.10 12.77 -15.74
C PRO A 218 10.97 12.74 -16.78
N LEU A 219 10.03 11.82 -16.60
CA LEU A 219 8.95 11.52 -17.53
C LEU A 219 7.72 10.97 -16.81
N VAL A 220 6.57 11.15 -17.46
CA VAL A 220 5.31 10.52 -17.06
C VAL A 220 5.31 9.08 -17.56
N VAL A 221 5.37 8.11 -16.64
CA VAL A 221 5.45 6.68 -16.96
C VAL A 221 4.07 6.04 -17.10
N ARG A 222 3.04 6.63 -16.48
CA ARG A 222 1.67 6.12 -16.52
C ARG A 222 0.66 7.23 -16.24
N GLU A 223 -0.51 7.09 -16.83
CA GLU A 223 -1.66 7.96 -16.58
C GLU A 223 -2.87 7.13 -16.21
N ARG A 224 -3.71 7.66 -15.31
CA ARG A 224 -5.00 7.06 -14.98
C ARG A 224 -6.00 8.13 -14.61
N ASP A 225 -7.25 7.89 -14.95
CA ASP A 225 -8.34 8.66 -14.36
C ASP A 225 -8.57 8.16 -12.93
N PHE A 226 -8.96 9.06 -12.04
CA PHE A 226 -9.31 8.71 -10.67
C PHE A 226 -10.59 9.42 -10.25
N GLN A 227 -11.26 8.79 -9.29
CA GLN A 227 -12.38 9.36 -8.57
C GLN A 227 -12.16 9.11 -7.08
N PHE A 228 -12.41 10.11 -6.26
CA PHE A 228 -12.42 9.97 -4.81
C PHE A 228 -13.70 10.57 -4.24
N ARG A 229 -14.08 10.11 -3.05
CA ARG A 229 -15.15 10.69 -2.27
C ARG A 229 -14.56 11.42 -1.09
N ALA A 230 -14.96 12.66 -0.88
CA ALA A 230 -14.70 13.37 0.36
C ALA A 230 -15.50 12.70 1.48
N GLY A 231 -14.80 12.31 2.54
CA GLY A 231 -15.38 11.79 3.78
C GLY A 231 -15.53 12.90 4.80
#